data_AF-A0A814Z7G1-F1
#
_entry.id   AF-A0A814Z7G1-F1
#
_cell.length_a   1.000
_cell.length_b   1.000
_cell.length_c   1.000
_cell.angle_alpha   90.00
_cell.angle_beta   90.00
_cell.angle_gamma   90.00
#
_symmetry.space_group_name_H-M   'P 1'
#
loop_
_entity.id
_entity.type
_entity.pdbx_description
1 polymer ?
#
loop_
_entity_poly.entity_id
_entity_poly.type
_entity_poly.pdbx_seq_one_letter_code
_entity_poly.pdbx_strand_id
1 'polypeptide(L)' 'MEGLDNDLVERVKVDPYFAPIVNKLDVLLDAKTFIGRAPEQVYEFISREVEPTLKNFAMAATSNTSKPTELAV' A
#
# COMPACT_ATOMS: atom_id res chain seq x y z
N MET A 1 24.72 -3.31 14.12
CA MET A 1 23.85 -2.93 15.24
C MET A 1 22.43 -2.95 14.71
N GLU A 2 21.59 -3.85 15.21
CA GLU A 2 20.16 -3.85 14.93
C GLU A 2 19.50 -2.86 15.91
N GLY A 3 18.51 -2.10 15.43
CA GLY A 3 17.73 -1.21 16.28
C GLY A 3 16.83 -1.99 17.24
N LEU A 4 16.47 -1.37 18.37
CA LEU A 4 15.44 -1.90 19.27
C LEU A 4 14.05 -1.74 18.63
N ASP A 5 13.10 -2.56 19.07
CA ASP A 5 11.68 -2.40 18.72
C ASP A 5 11.14 -1.02 19.12
N ASN A 6 10.21 -0.51 18.32
CA ASN A 6 9.52 0.75 18.58
C ASN A 6 8.35 0.52 19.56
N ASP A 7 8.43 1.14 20.74
CA ASP A 7 7.46 1.01 21.84
C ASP A 7 6.57 2.26 22.03
N LEU A 8 6.50 3.15 21.02
CA LEU A 8 5.77 4.42 21.13
C LEU A 8 4.29 4.20 21.42
N VAL A 9 3.66 3.22 20.79
CA VAL A 9 2.23 2.94 20.97
C VAL A 9 1.94 2.44 22.38
N GLU A 10 2.82 1.60 22.93
CA GLU A 10 2.77 1.09 24.29
C GLU A 10 2.84 2.23 25.29
N ARG A 11 3.75 3.19 25.08
CA ARG A 11 3.88 4.39 25.92
C ARG A 11 2.62 5.27 25.88
N VAL A 12 2.06 5.47 24.69
CA VAL A 12 0.83 6.26 24.51
C VAL A 12 -0.37 5.58 25.18
N LYS A 13 -0.46 4.24 25.16
CA LYS A 13 -1.55 3.48 25.79
C LYS A 13 -1.58 3.58 27.32
N VAL A 14 -0.42 3.69 27.96
CA VAL A 14 -0.32 3.71 29.43
C VAL A 14 -0.31 5.10 30.04
N ASP A 15 -0.06 6.14 29.24
CA ASP A 15 -0.03 7.53 29.72
C ASP A 15 -1.45 8.10 29.89
N PRO A 16 -1.85 8.53 31.12
CA PRO A 16 -3.18 9.07 31.41
C PRO A 16 -3.59 10.27 30.54
N TYR A 17 -2.62 11.03 30.01
CA TYR A 17 -2.88 12.16 29.13
C TYR A 17 -3.67 11.74 27.87
N PHE A 18 -3.39 10.55 27.33
CA PHE A 18 -4.02 10.05 26.10
C PHE A 18 -5.30 9.25 26.33
N ALA A 19 -5.78 9.11 27.58
CA ALA A 19 -6.97 8.34 27.92
C ALA A 19 -8.21 8.60 27.00
N PRO A 20 -8.48 9.83 26.53
CA PRO A 20 -9.60 10.09 25.61
C PRO A 20 -9.47 9.46 24.21
N ILE A 21 -8.25 9.14 23.78
CA ILE A 21 -7.96 8.62 22.43
C ILE A 21 -7.51 7.15 22.40
N VAL A 22 -7.16 6.54 23.55
CA VAL A 22 -6.65 5.16 23.61
C VAL A 22 -7.55 4.17 22.87
N ASN A 23 -8.87 4.25 23.06
CA ASN A 23 -9.85 3.36 22.41
C ASN A 23 -9.99 3.58 20.89
N LYS A 24 -9.35 4.62 20.34
CA LYS A 24 -9.37 4.94 18.90
C LYS A 24 -8.04 4.60 18.21
N LEU A 25 -7.00 4.25 18.95
CA LEU A 25 -5.66 4.05 18.41
C LEU A 25 -5.63 2.98 17.30
N ASP A 26 -6.37 1.88 17.45
CA ASP A 26 -6.38 0.81 16.44
C ASP A 26 -6.95 1.29 15.09
N VAL A 27 -7.94 2.17 15.11
CA VAL A 27 -8.51 2.77 13.90
C VAL A 27 -7.58 3.84 13.33
N LEU A 28 -6.97 4.66 14.19
CA LEU A 28 -6.03 5.71 13.78
C LEU A 28 -4.75 5.14 13.15
N LEU A 29 -4.35 3.92 13.53
CA LEU A 29 -3.15 3.25 13.05
C LEU A 29 -3.43 2.25 11.92
N ASP A 30 -4.64 2.27 11.33
CA ASP A 30 -4.92 1.47 10.14
C ASP A 30 -4.08 1.96 8.97
N ALA A 31 -3.08 1.16 8.58
CA ALA A 31 -2.14 1.43 7.50
C ALA A 31 -2.83 1.82 6.18
N LYS A 32 -4.03 1.31 5.91
CA LYS A 32 -4.80 1.62 4.69
C LYS A 32 -5.25 3.08 4.64
N THR A 33 -5.34 3.75 5.77
CA THR A 33 -5.70 5.18 5.81
C THR A 33 -4.52 6.10 5.48
N PHE A 34 -3.29 5.57 5.43
CA PHE A 34 -2.06 6.33 5.17
C PHE A 34 -1.60 6.30 3.71
N ILE A 35 -2.22 5.49 2.85
CA ILE A 35 -1.79 5.30 1.46
C ILE A 35 -2.43 6.28 0.46
N GLY A 36 -3.32 7.16 0.93
CA GLY A 36 -3.97 8.18 0.10
C GLY A 36 -4.68 7.59 -1.12
N ARG A 37 -4.40 8.14 -2.31
CA ARG A 37 -4.96 7.69 -3.60
C ARG A 37 -4.07 6.68 -4.35
N ALA A 38 -3.09 6.06 -3.68
CA ALA A 38 -2.17 5.16 -4.36
C ALA A 38 -2.87 4.06 -5.17
N PRO A 39 -3.94 3.40 -4.67
CA PRO A 39 -4.65 2.38 -5.44
C PRO A 39 -5.30 2.94 -6.72
N GLU A 40 -6.00 4.08 -6.63
CA GLU A 40 -6.65 4.69 -7.78
C GLU A 40 -5.63 5.21 -8.80
N GLN A 41 -4.53 5.78 -8.33
CA GLN A 41 -3.44 6.25 -9.20
C GLN A 41 -2.84 5.11 -10.02
N VAL A 42 -2.59 3.96 -9.40
CA VAL A 42 -2.06 2.77 -10.09
C VAL A 42 -3.08 2.24 -11.09
N TYR A 43 -4.36 2.13 -10.72
CA TYR A 43 -5.41 1.65 -11.61
C TYR A 43 -5.60 2.56 -12.84
N GLU A 44 -5.65 3.88 -12.62
CA GLU A 44 -5.78 4.86 -13.69
C GLU A 44 -4.58 4.81 -14.64
N PHE A 45 -3.35 4.72 -14.11
CA PHE A 45 -2.13 4.63 -14.91
C PHE A 45 -2.11 3.36 -15.79
N ILE A 46 -2.43 2.20 -15.20
CA ILE A 46 -2.49 0.95 -15.95
C ILE A 46 -3.51 1.04 -17.09
N SER A 47 -4.72 1.51 -16.79
CA SER A 47 -5.83 1.54 -17.76
C SER A 47 -5.62 2.55 -18.87
N ARG A 48 -5.08 3.75 -18.55
CA ARG A 48 -5.02 4.88 -19.49
C ARG A 48 -3.72 4.95 -20.27
N GLU A 49 -2.62 4.44 -19.72
CA GLU A 49 -1.29 4.60 -20.31
C GLU A 49 -0.66 3.26 -20.66
N VAL A 50 -0.66 2.29 -19.73
CA VAL A 50 0.02 1.01 -19.94
C VAL A 50 -0.73 0.15 -20.96
N GLU A 51 -2.02 -0.11 -20.77
CA GLU A 51 -2.80 -0.98 -21.65
C GLU A 51 -2.84 -0.49 -23.12
N PRO A 52 -3.07 0.80 -23.41
CA PRO A 52 -3.04 1.30 -24.79
C PRO A 52 -1.64 1.17 -25.41
N THR A 53 -0.59 1.44 -24.64
CA THR A 53 0.79 1.31 -25.10
C THR A 53 1.12 -0.14 -25.45
N LEU A 54 0.74 -1.09 -24.60
CA LEU A 54 0.99 -2.51 -24.84
C LEU A 54 0.22 -3.02 -26.07
N LYS A 55 -1.00 -2.54 -26.34
CA LYS A 55 -1.75 -2.89 -27.56
C LYS A 55 -0.99 -2.52 -28.83
N ASN A 56 -0.26 -1.40 -28.84
CA ASN A 56 0.54 -0.98 -30.00
C ASN A 56 1.73 -1.92 -30.26
N PHE A 57 2.25 -2.58 -29.22
CA PHE A 57 3.35 -3.54 -29.34
C PHE A 57 2.90 -5.01 -29.39
N ALA A 58 1.62 -5.30 -29.12
CA ALA A 58 1.08 -6.65 -29.12
C ALA A 58 1.18 -7.36 -30.48
N MET A 59 1.29 -6.62 -31.60
CA MET A 59 1.59 -7.22 -32.91
C MET A 59 3.06 -7.68 -33.05
N ALA A 60 3.98 -7.16 -32.24
CA ALA A 60 5.40 -7.55 -32.23
C ALA A 60 5.73 -8.59 -31.14
N ALA A 61 4.93 -8.67 -30.07
CA ALA A 61 5.16 -9.55 -28.92
C ALA A 61 4.52 -10.94 -29.11
N THR A 62 4.89 -11.66 -30.17
CA THR A 62 4.58 -13.09 -30.29
C THR A 62 5.84 -13.90 -29.99
N SER A 63 6.22 -14.01 -28.71
CA SER A 63 6.97 -15.14 -28.14
C SER A 63 7.33 -14.88 -26.67
N ASN A 64 6.81 -15.73 -25.77
CA ASN A 64 7.29 -16.03 -24.40
C ASN A 64 7.56 -14.85 -23.43
N THR A 65 6.95 -14.80 -22.25
CA THR A 65 7.15 -15.79 -21.18
C THR A 65 6.04 -15.71 -20.13
N SER A 66 5.61 -16.89 -19.70
CA SER A 66 4.80 -17.15 -18.52
C SER A 66 5.46 -16.61 -17.24
N LYS A 67 4.76 -15.73 -16.53
CA LYS A 67 4.67 -15.73 -15.06
C LYS A 67 3.41 -14.95 -14.65
N PRO A 68 2.53 -15.53 -13.81
CA PRO A 68 1.41 -14.78 -13.26
C PRO A 68 1.99 -13.86 -12.18
N THR A 69 2.14 -12.57 -12.48
CA THR A 69 2.37 -11.57 -11.44
C THR A 69 1.06 -11.39 -10.68
N GLU A 70 0.94 -12.17 -9.63
CA GLU A 70 0.05 -11.95 -8.50
C GLU A 70 0.23 -10.49 -8.04
N LEU A 71 -0.81 -9.66 -8.21
CA LEU A 71 -0.92 -8.41 -7.47
C LEU A 71 -1.17 -8.81 -6.01
N ALA A 72 -0.07 -9.06 -5.30
CA ALA A 72 -0.09 -9.14 -3.85
C ALA A 72 -0.09 -7.70 -3.32
N VAL A 73 -1.23 -7.37 -2.69
CA VAL A 73 -1.56 -6.19 -1.87
C VAL A 73 -2.04 -4.96 -2.63
#